data_AF-A0A1F8NZG4-F1
#
_entry.id   AF-A0A1F8NZG4-F1
#
_cell.length_a   1.000
_cell.length_b   1.000
_cell.length_c   1.000
_cell.angle_alpha   90.00
_cell.angle_beta   90.00
_cell.angle_gamma   90.00
#
_symmetry.space_group_name_H-M   'P 1'
#
loop_
_entity.id
_entity.type
_entity.pdbx_description
1 polymer ?
#
loop_
_entity_poly.entity_id
_entity_poly.type
_entity_poly.pdbx_seq_one_letter_code
_entity_poly.pdbx_strand_id
1 'polypeptide(L)'
;MKVVTGIFTTIGILAVLLLIFLLVGYLLFSLTPDMKSQIVTSQPSAEAAKSFNTKVTTFRSTILESALAKQKVDVSLTLTELEINSKIIDMQSEGKLPVKDMILSLGDNLIITYFVLDYEGINARIGMTAKPEMVKNDLKMNVIKFELGKLPLPKSVYARAGDVFNILIKMQNPLNELPADLKAVEFINKQVTIRVTTKPGN
;
A
#
# COMPACT_ATOMS: atom_id res chain seq x y z
N MET A 1 49.64 32.25 -5.44
CA MET A 1 48.46 32.84 -4.77
C MET A 1 47.18 32.75 -5.60
N LYS A 2 47.11 33.34 -6.80
CA LYS A 2 45.87 33.35 -7.63
C LYS A 2 45.24 31.97 -7.91
N VAL A 3 46.06 30.94 -8.14
CA VAL A 3 45.60 29.56 -8.40
C VAL A 3 44.99 28.91 -7.15
N VAL A 4 45.60 29.13 -5.99
CA VAL A 4 45.12 28.58 -4.71
C VAL A 4 43.79 29.22 -4.31
N THR A 5 43.67 30.55 -4.48
CA THR A 5 42.41 31.26 -4.24
C THR A 5 41.30 30.79 -5.18
N GLY A 6 41.61 30.55 -6.47
CA GLY A 6 40.65 30.01 -7.42
C GLY A 6 40.11 28.63 -7.04
N ILE A 7 40.97 27.72 -6.57
CA ILE A 7 40.56 26.39 -6.11
C ILE A 7 39.62 26.48 -4.89
N PHE A 8 39.95 27.32 -3.90
CA PHE A 8 39.07 27.54 -2.75
C PHE A 8 37.72 28.14 -3.14
N THR A 9 37.68 29.08 -4.08
CA THR A 9 36.43 29.64 -4.60
C THR A 9 35.59 28.59 -5.33
N THR A 10 36.20 27.74 -6.16
CA THR A 10 35.49 26.65 -6.85
C THR A 10 34.93 25.63 -5.86
N ILE A 11 35.71 25.20 -4.86
CA ILE A 11 35.23 24.28 -3.82
C ILE A 11 34.09 24.91 -3.01
N GLY A 12 34.21 26.20 -2.66
CA GLY A 12 33.15 26.93 -1.96
C GLY A 12 31.85 26.98 -2.76
N ILE A 13 31.92 27.27 -4.07
CA ILE A 13 30.75 27.28 -4.95
C ILE A 13 30.14 25.87 -5.04
N LEU A 14 30.95 24.83 -5.22
CA LEU A 14 30.46 23.44 -5.26
C LEU A 14 29.78 23.02 -3.96
N ALA A 15 30.33 23.41 -2.81
CA ALA A 15 29.73 23.14 -1.51
C ALA A 15 28.36 23.83 -1.35
N VAL A 16 28.25 25.10 -1.77
CA VAL A 16 26.97 25.83 -1.75
C VAL A 16 25.97 25.20 -2.71
N LEU A 17 26.37 24.83 -3.93
CA LEU A 17 25.51 24.15 -4.89
C LEU A 17 25.02 22.80 -4.36
N LEU A 18 25.89 22.02 -3.71
CA LEU A 18 25.53 20.76 -3.07
C LEU A 18 24.49 20.98 -1.97
N LEU A 19 24.69 21.99 -1.11
CA LEU A 19 23.73 22.33 -0.05
C LEU A 19 22.37 22.74 -0.61
N ILE A 20 22.35 23.55 -1.67
CA ILE A 20 21.10 23.92 -2.36
C ILE A 20 20.42 22.67 -2.93
N PHE A 21 21.18 21.78 -3.57
CA PHE A 21 20.62 20.55 -4.15
C PHE A 21 20.04 19.62 -3.08
N LEU A 22 20.73 19.46 -1.94
CA LEU A 22 20.23 18.70 -0.80
C LEU A 22 18.97 19.32 -0.21
N LEU A 23 18.93 20.65 -0.06
CA LEU A 23 17.78 21.37 0.46
C LEU A 23 16.56 21.25 -0.46
N VAL A 24 16.76 21.41 -1.78
CA VAL A 24 15.71 21.22 -2.78
C VAL A 24 15.22 19.78 -2.79
N GLY A 25 16.14 18.79 -2.74
CA GLY A 25 15.80 17.37 -2.68
C GLY A 25 14.96 17.04 -1.44
N TYR A 26 15.36 17.52 -0.27
CA TYR A 26 14.61 17.36 0.97
C TYR A 26 13.22 17.99 0.90
N LEU A 27 13.11 19.22 0.39
CA LEU A 27 11.82 19.88 0.21
C LEU A 27 10.91 19.07 -0.73
N LEU A 28 11.40 18.67 -1.90
CA LEU A 28 10.62 17.87 -2.85
C LEU A 28 10.18 16.53 -2.24
N PHE A 29 11.03 15.89 -1.45
CA PHE A 29 10.74 14.64 -0.75
C PHE A 29 9.61 14.78 0.28
N SER A 30 9.56 15.88 1.01
CA SER A 30 8.57 16.13 2.05
C SER A 30 7.25 16.72 1.56
N LEU A 31 7.19 17.20 0.30
CA LEU A 31 5.95 17.72 -0.29
C LEU A 31 4.93 16.61 -0.52
N THR A 32 3.65 16.98 -0.53
CA THR A 32 2.58 15.99 -0.78
C THR A 32 2.56 15.61 -2.26
N PRO A 33 2.54 14.32 -2.59
CA PRO A 33 2.37 13.83 -3.96
C PRO A 33 1.03 14.26 -4.55
N ASP A 34 1.00 14.47 -5.87
CA ASP A 34 -0.22 14.88 -6.56
C ASP A 34 -1.29 13.78 -6.50
N MET A 35 -0.89 12.50 -6.37
CA MET A 35 -1.80 11.37 -6.17
C MET A 35 -2.77 11.54 -5.00
N LYS A 36 -2.38 12.23 -3.91
CA LYS A 36 -3.27 12.39 -2.74
C LYS A 36 -4.58 13.08 -3.13
N SER A 37 -4.53 14.03 -4.07
CA SER A 37 -5.71 14.76 -4.55
C SER A 37 -6.71 13.90 -5.32
N GLN A 38 -6.28 12.73 -5.79
CA GLN A 38 -7.11 11.79 -6.55
C GLN A 38 -7.90 10.84 -5.62
N ILE A 39 -7.54 10.81 -4.33
CA ILE A 39 -8.15 9.95 -3.33
C ILE A 39 -9.33 10.70 -2.70
N VAL A 40 -10.56 10.33 -3.08
CA VAL A 40 -11.79 10.82 -2.46
C VAL A 40 -12.37 9.72 -1.59
N THR A 41 -12.10 9.78 -0.28
CA THR A 41 -12.59 8.81 0.69
C THR A 41 -13.83 9.32 1.41
N SER A 42 -14.77 8.40 1.66
CA SER A 42 -15.85 8.65 2.61
C SER A 42 -15.29 8.76 4.03
N GLN A 43 -15.98 9.50 4.90
CA GLN A 43 -15.54 9.72 6.26
C GLN A 43 -15.52 8.39 7.04
N PRO A 44 -14.36 7.97 7.57
CA PRO A 44 -14.20 6.73 8.34
C PRO A 44 -15.08 6.69 9.58
N SER A 45 -15.55 5.50 9.96
CA SER A 45 -16.42 5.31 11.14
C SER A 45 -16.11 4.04 11.92
N ALA A 46 -16.43 4.03 13.22
CA ALA A 46 -16.25 2.87 14.09
C ALA A 46 -17.14 1.69 13.66
N GLU A 47 -18.34 1.97 13.18
CA GLU A 47 -19.29 0.97 12.66
C GLU A 47 -18.71 0.27 11.43
N ALA A 48 -18.08 1.02 10.51
CA ALA A 48 -17.43 0.47 9.34
C ALA A 48 -16.21 -0.39 9.71
N ALA A 49 -15.41 0.03 10.70
CA ALA A 49 -14.31 -0.79 11.22
C ALA A 49 -14.80 -2.09 11.88
N LYS A 50 -15.93 -2.03 12.61
CA LYS A 50 -16.57 -3.22 13.19
C LYS A 50 -17.09 -4.16 12.10
N SER A 51 -17.76 -3.60 11.07
CA SER A 51 -18.22 -4.37 9.91
C SER A 51 -17.08 -5.10 9.21
N PHE A 52 -15.94 -4.43 9.01
CA PHE A 52 -14.72 -5.05 8.48
C PHE A 52 -14.31 -6.27 9.32
N ASN A 53 -14.16 -6.10 10.63
CA ASN A 53 -13.71 -7.17 11.52
C ASN A 53 -14.68 -8.36 11.52
N THR A 54 -16.00 -8.09 11.54
CA THR A 54 -17.03 -9.13 11.47
C THR A 54 -16.94 -9.91 10.16
N LYS A 55 -16.92 -9.22 9.00
CA LYS A 55 -16.85 -9.87 7.69
C LYS A 55 -15.60 -10.74 7.53
N VAL A 56 -14.43 -10.24 7.95
CA VAL A 56 -13.18 -11.00 7.89
C VAL A 56 -13.21 -12.21 8.83
N THR A 57 -13.76 -12.05 10.03
CA THR A 57 -13.86 -13.14 11.01
C THR A 57 -14.81 -14.22 10.52
N THR A 58 -16.01 -13.85 10.06
CA THR A 58 -16.98 -14.79 9.47
C THR A 58 -16.38 -15.52 8.27
N PHE A 59 -15.73 -14.80 7.37
CA PHE A 59 -15.07 -15.40 6.21
C PHE A 59 -14.03 -16.46 6.61
N ARG A 60 -13.18 -16.16 7.60
CA ARG A 60 -12.19 -17.12 8.12
C ARG A 60 -12.85 -18.32 8.77
N SER A 61 -13.84 -18.11 9.63
CA SER A 61 -14.56 -19.20 10.30
C SER A 61 -15.23 -20.13 9.29
N THR A 62 -15.91 -19.59 8.28
CA THR A 62 -16.54 -20.40 7.22
C THR A 62 -15.54 -21.27 6.47
N ILE A 63 -14.35 -20.74 6.15
CA ILE A 63 -13.30 -21.51 5.49
C ILE A 63 -12.80 -22.66 6.38
N LEU A 64 -12.54 -22.37 7.66
CA LEU A 64 -12.04 -23.36 8.61
C LEU A 64 -13.08 -24.46 8.89
N GLU A 65 -14.35 -24.08 9.13
CA GLU A 65 -15.45 -25.01 9.34
C GLU A 65 -15.66 -25.91 8.12
N SER A 66 -15.63 -25.35 6.91
CA SER A 66 -15.77 -26.13 5.67
C SER A 66 -14.59 -27.09 5.46
N ALA A 67 -13.38 -26.65 5.77
CA ALA A 67 -12.18 -27.49 5.69
C ALA A 67 -12.24 -28.65 6.69
N LEU A 68 -12.67 -28.39 7.93
CA LEU A 68 -12.91 -29.41 8.97
C LEU A 68 -14.00 -30.40 8.57
N ALA A 69 -15.07 -29.91 7.95
CA ALA A 69 -16.14 -30.74 7.40
C ALA A 69 -15.74 -31.51 6.12
N LYS A 70 -14.50 -31.33 5.62
CA LYS A 70 -14.00 -31.88 4.35
C LYS A 70 -14.85 -31.49 3.14
N GLN A 71 -15.49 -30.33 3.21
CA GLN A 71 -16.34 -29.81 2.14
C GLN A 71 -15.58 -28.77 1.31
N LYS A 72 -15.74 -28.89 -0.01
CA LYS A 72 -15.25 -27.91 -0.97
C LYS A 72 -16.35 -26.88 -1.23
N VAL A 73 -16.18 -25.69 -0.69
CA VAL A 73 -17.15 -24.60 -0.72
C VAL A 73 -16.48 -23.36 -1.30
N ASP A 74 -17.19 -22.66 -2.18
CA ASP A 74 -16.77 -21.36 -2.66
C ASP A 74 -17.25 -20.29 -1.68
N VAL A 75 -16.31 -19.53 -1.12
CA VAL A 75 -16.58 -18.49 -0.13
C VAL A 75 -16.12 -17.15 -0.70
N SER A 76 -16.95 -16.12 -0.55
CA SER A 76 -16.63 -14.77 -1.00
C SER A 76 -16.61 -13.77 0.15
N LEU A 77 -15.62 -12.88 0.16
CA LEU A 77 -15.51 -11.74 1.05
C LEU A 77 -15.59 -10.45 0.23
N THR A 78 -16.55 -9.58 0.55
CA THR A 78 -16.67 -8.25 -0.07
C THR A 78 -16.45 -7.16 0.97
N LEU A 79 -15.45 -6.32 0.73
CA LEU A 79 -15.06 -5.19 1.57
C LEU A 79 -15.16 -3.90 0.77
N THR A 80 -15.76 -2.89 1.38
CA THR A 80 -15.84 -1.54 0.80
C THR A 80 -14.59 -0.72 1.11
N GLU A 81 -14.31 0.28 0.28
CA GLU A 81 -13.26 1.29 0.53
C GLU A 81 -13.41 1.92 1.92
N LEU A 82 -14.64 2.20 2.36
CA LEU A 82 -14.93 2.78 3.67
C LEU A 82 -14.53 1.83 4.82
N GLU A 83 -14.88 0.55 4.72
CA GLU A 83 -14.53 -0.46 5.73
C GLU A 83 -13.01 -0.63 5.85
N ILE A 84 -12.31 -0.67 4.72
CA ILE A 84 -10.85 -0.78 4.68
C ILE A 84 -10.20 0.45 5.32
N ASN A 85 -10.56 1.66 4.89
CA ASN A 85 -9.98 2.89 5.44
C ASN A 85 -10.31 3.07 6.93
N SER A 86 -11.51 2.70 7.36
CA SER A 86 -11.88 2.74 8.77
C SER A 86 -11.02 1.79 9.60
N LYS A 87 -10.73 0.58 9.08
CA LYS A 87 -9.83 -0.34 9.77
C LYS A 87 -8.39 0.13 9.79
N ILE A 88 -7.91 0.74 8.70
CA ILE A 88 -6.56 1.33 8.65
C ILE A 88 -6.40 2.37 9.77
N ILE A 89 -7.36 3.29 9.90
CA ILE A 89 -7.29 4.35 10.93
C ILE A 89 -7.35 3.79 12.33
N ASP A 90 -8.22 2.80 12.57
CA ASP A 90 -8.27 2.04 13.83
C ASP A 90 -6.87 1.49 14.18
N MET A 91 -6.22 0.80 13.24
CA MET A 91 -4.85 0.26 13.43
C MET A 91 -3.77 1.33 13.61
N GLN A 92 -3.91 2.50 12.96
CA GLN A 92 -3.00 3.63 13.16
C GLN A 92 -3.13 4.22 14.56
N SER A 93 -4.37 4.35 15.07
CA SER A 93 -4.63 4.85 16.42
C SER A 93 -4.07 3.92 17.50
N GLU A 94 -4.00 2.62 17.22
CA GLU A 94 -3.40 1.60 18.08
C GLU A 94 -1.86 1.51 17.94
N GLY A 95 -1.24 2.31 17.06
CA GLY A 95 0.21 2.26 16.81
C GLY A 95 0.71 0.97 16.15
N LYS A 96 -0.18 0.20 15.51
CA LYS A 96 0.14 -1.10 14.89
C LYS A 96 0.72 -0.97 13.48
N LEU A 97 0.68 0.23 12.88
CA LEU A 97 1.16 0.49 11.54
C LEU A 97 2.39 1.40 11.58
N PRO A 98 3.50 1.04 10.88
CA PRO A 98 4.70 1.86 10.79
C PRO A 98 4.53 3.03 9.78
N VAL A 99 3.30 3.54 9.65
CA VAL A 99 2.91 4.60 8.70
C VAL A 99 1.84 5.50 9.29
N LYS A 100 1.88 6.78 8.93
CA LYS A 100 0.89 7.82 9.26
C LYS A 100 0.04 8.17 8.05
N ASP A 101 -1.14 8.74 8.30
CA ASP A 101 -2.09 9.24 7.29
C ASP A 101 -2.32 8.28 6.12
N MET A 102 -2.45 6.98 6.40
CA MET A 102 -2.60 5.98 5.36
C MET A 102 -4.05 6.02 4.88
N ILE A 103 -4.23 6.25 3.59
CA ILE A 103 -5.53 6.25 2.92
C ILE A 103 -5.42 5.45 1.64
N LEU A 104 -6.52 4.80 1.28
CA LEU A 104 -6.62 3.95 0.12
C LEU A 104 -7.90 4.30 -0.64
N SER A 105 -7.82 4.29 -1.97
CA SER A 105 -8.97 4.35 -2.85
C SER A 105 -9.01 3.15 -3.79
N LEU A 106 -10.20 2.61 -3.96
CA LEU A 106 -10.50 1.51 -4.86
C LEU A 106 -11.19 2.04 -6.11
N GLY A 107 -10.50 1.96 -7.24
CA GLY A 107 -11.07 2.18 -8.57
C GLY A 107 -11.29 0.86 -9.30
N ASP A 108 -11.91 0.93 -10.48
CA ASP A 108 -12.13 -0.25 -11.33
C ASP A 108 -10.79 -0.85 -11.78
N ASN A 109 -10.44 -2.01 -11.23
CA ASN A 109 -9.13 -2.66 -11.38
C ASN A 109 -7.93 -1.77 -11.03
N LEU A 110 -8.09 -0.78 -10.15
CA LEU A 110 -7.00 0.09 -9.71
C LEU A 110 -7.08 0.32 -8.21
N ILE A 111 -5.91 0.36 -7.57
CA ILE A 111 -5.77 0.77 -6.17
C ILE A 111 -4.85 1.97 -6.15
N ILE A 112 -5.31 3.05 -5.52
CA ILE A 112 -4.49 4.23 -5.24
C ILE A 112 -4.28 4.28 -3.73
N THR A 113 -3.03 4.34 -3.28
CA THR A 113 -2.70 4.50 -1.86
C THR A 113 -1.86 5.73 -1.65
N TYR A 114 -2.05 6.36 -0.49
CA TYR A 114 -1.19 7.39 0.03
C TYR A 114 -0.87 7.06 1.49
N PHE A 115 0.37 7.24 1.90
CA PHE A 115 0.77 7.12 3.29
C PHE A 115 2.03 7.94 3.56
N VAL A 116 2.28 8.22 4.83
CA VAL A 116 3.48 8.87 5.31
C VAL A 116 4.31 7.85 6.06
N LEU A 117 5.54 7.60 5.63
CA LEU A 117 6.48 6.81 6.43
C LEU A 117 6.84 7.59 7.69
N ASP A 118 6.77 6.92 8.83
CA ASP A 118 7.09 7.50 10.13
C ASP A 118 8.26 6.72 10.75
N TYR A 119 9.48 7.08 10.35
CA TYR A 119 10.70 6.40 10.81
C TYR A 119 11.84 7.41 11.00
N GLU A 120 12.43 7.48 12.20
CA GLU A 120 13.66 8.24 12.53
C GLU A 120 13.72 9.68 11.97
N GLY A 121 12.62 10.44 12.06
CA GLY A 121 12.57 11.83 11.57
C GLY A 121 12.45 11.96 10.04
N ILE A 122 12.37 10.85 9.32
CA ILE A 122 12.08 10.81 7.89
C ILE A 122 10.56 10.92 7.71
N ASN A 123 10.09 12.05 7.18
CA ASN A 123 8.69 12.26 6.80
C ASN A 123 8.56 12.07 5.29
N ALA A 124 8.59 10.81 4.85
CA ALA A 124 8.46 10.46 3.45
C ALA A 124 6.98 10.35 3.10
N ARG A 125 6.49 11.18 2.19
CA ARG A 125 5.12 11.09 1.70
C ARG A 125 5.10 10.22 0.45
N ILE A 126 4.39 9.12 0.49
CA ILE A 126 4.38 8.14 -0.61
C ILE A 126 2.99 8.05 -1.20
N GLY A 127 2.91 8.16 -2.52
CA GLY A 127 1.74 7.84 -3.32
C GLY A 127 2.04 6.65 -4.22
N MET A 128 1.10 5.72 -4.33
CA MET A 128 1.23 4.58 -5.23
C MET A 128 -0.08 4.31 -5.95
N THR A 129 0.01 4.02 -7.24
CA THR A 129 -1.09 3.44 -8.01
C THR A 129 -0.67 2.07 -8.51
N ALA A 130 -1.49 1.06 -8.21
CA ALA A 130 -1.23 -0.31 -8.59
C ALA A 130 -2.46 -0.95 -9.24
N LYS A 131 -2.21 -1.81 -10.22
CA LYS A 131 -3.19 -2.68 -10.84
C LYS A 131 -3.06 -4.09 -10.23
N PRO A 132 -4.10 -4.63 -9.60
CA PRO A 132 -4.12 -6.01 -9.13
C PRO A 132 -4.24 -6.96 -10.32
N GLU A 133 -3.42 -8.00 -10.33
CA GLU A 133 -3.35 -9.03 -11.38
C GLU A 133 -3.21 -10.41 -10.72
N MET A 134 -4.04 -11.36 -11.14
CA MET A 134 -3.94 -12.74 -10.68
C MET A 134 -2.92 -13.50 -11.54
N VAL A 135 -1.88 -14.04 -10.92
CA VAL A 135 -0.83 -14.83 -11.59
C VAL A 135 -0.65 -16.16 -10.85
N LYS A 136 -1.04 -17.27 -11.48
CA LYS A 136 -0.90 -18.62 -10.91
C LYS A 136 -1.52 -18.76 -9.50
N ASN A 137 -2.75 -18.26 -9.31
CA ASN A 137 -3.48 -18.20 -8.03
C ASN A 137 -2.88 -17.27 -6.96
N ASP A 138 -1.81 -16.53 -7.26
CA ASP A 138 -1.32 -15.46 -6.40
C ASP A 138 -1.87 -14.10 -6.86
N LEU A 139 -2.19 -13.23 -5.91
CA LEU A 139 -2.42 -11.81 -6.19
C LEU A 139 -1.06 -11.12 -6.35
N LYS A 140 -0.84 -10.51 -7.52
CA LYS A 140 0.29 -9.62 -7.80
C LYS A 140 -0.21 -8.20 -7.99
N MET A 141 0.48 -7.24 -7.39
CA MET A 141 0.24 -5.82 -7.54
C MET A 141 1.25 -5.25 -8.53
N ASN A 142 0.76 -4.82 -9.69
CA ASN A 142 1.55 -4.19 -10.73
C ASN A 142 1.54 -2.66 -10.51
N VAL A 143 2.64 -2.10 -10.01
CA VAL A 143 2.74 -0.67 -9.71
C VAL A 143 2.91 0.11 -11.01
N ILE A 144 1.88 0.85 -11.40
CA ILE A 144 1.89 1.65 -12.64
C ILE A 144 2.47 3.04 -12.41
N LYS A 145 2.37 3.55 -11.18
CA LYS A 145 2.87 4.86 -10.81
C LYS A 145 3.25 4.87 -9.33
N PHE A 146 4.38 5.50 -9.02
CA PHE A 146 4.88 5.65 -7.66
C PHE A 146 5.48 7.05 -7.50
N GLU A 147 5.06 7.75 -6.46
CA GLU A 147 5.47 9.11 -6.14
C GLU A 147 6.06 9.15 -4.73
N LEU A 148 7.24 9.75 -4.60
CA LEU A 148 7.90 10.02 -3.32
C LEU A 148 7.98 11.53 -3.16
N GLY A 149 7.00 12.08 -2.47
CA GLY A 149 6.68 13.50 -2.49
C GLY A 149 6.46 14.01 -3.91
N LYS A 150 7.18 15.08 -4.28
CA LYS A 150 7.24 15.64 -5.63
C LYS A 150 8.56 15.33 -6.34
N LEU A 151 9.32 14.34 -5.85
CA LEU A 151 10.55 13.94 -6.53
C LEU A 151 10.22 13.27 -7.87
N PRO A 152 10.82 13.71 -8.98
CA PRO A 152 10.70 13.01 -10.25
C PRO A 152 11.49 11.70 -10.16
N LEU A 153 10.76 10.58 -10.07
CA LEU A 153 11.36 9.26 -9.99
C LEU A 153 11.38 8.59 -11.38
N PRO A 154 12.47 7.91 -11.75
CA PRO A 154 12.52 7.16 -13.00
C PRO A 154 11.63 5.90 -12.92
N LYS A 155 11.11 5.46 -14.07
CA LYS A 155 10.21 4.29 -14.17
C LYS A 155 10.79 3.00 -13.57
N SER A 156 12.11 2.85 -13.55
CA SER A 156 12.80 1.71 -12.93
C SER A 156 12.55 1.60 -11.43
N VAL A 157 12.30 2.73 -10.74
CA VAL A 157 11.96 2.74 -9.31
C VAL A 157 10.55 2.20 -9.09
N TYR A 158 9.63 2.37 -10.05
CA TYR A 158 8.25 1.90 -9.93
C TYR A 158 8.20 0.38 -9.91
N ALA A 159 8.97 -0.27 -10.80
CA ALA A 159 9.09 -1.73 -10.83
C ALA A 159 9.64 -2.29 -9.51
N ARG A 160 10.71 -1.67 -8.99
CA ARG A 160 11.30 -2.07 -7.69
C ARG A 160 10.34 -1.87 -6.52
N ALA A 161 9.59 -0.75 -6.51
CA ALA A 161 8.56 -0.53 -5.49
C ALA A 161 7.47 -1.61 -5.56
N GLY A 162 7.07 -2.00 -6.77
CA GLY A 162 6.16 -3.12 -6.97
C GLY A 162 6.70 -4.45 -6.47
N ASP A 163 7.97 -4.77 -6.72
CA ASP A 163 8.59 -6.01 -6.24
C ASP A 163 8.60 -6.06 -4.71
N VAL A 164 9.03 -4.97 -4.05
CA VAL A 164 9.02 -4.87 -2.57
C VAL A 164 7.60 -5.01 -2.02
N PHE A 165 6.62 -4.32 -2.62
CA PHE A 165 5.23 -4.39 -2.17
C PHE A 165 4.64 -5.80 -2.32
N ASN A 166 4.95 -6.50 -3.40
CA ASN A 166 4.54 -7.89 -3.60
C ASN A 166 5.18 -8.84 -2.60
N ILE A 167 6.44 -8.62 -2.21
CA ILE A 167 7.10 -9.37 -1.14
C ILE A 167 6.36 -9.16 0.19
N LEU A 168 6.05 -7.90 0.53
CA LEU A 168 5.32 -7.57 1.76
C LEU A 168 3.94 -8.21 1.80
N ILE A 169 3.19 -8.17 0.69
CA ILE A 169 1.90 -8.86 0.58
C ILE A 169 2.08 -10.35 0.83
N LYS A 170 3.07 -11.00 0.21
CA LYS A 170 3.30 -12.44 0.42
C LYS A 170 3.66 -12.79 1.85
N MET A 171 4.47 -11.98 2.52
CA MET A 171 4.89 -12.20 3.91
C MET A 171 3.74 -11.97 4.91
N GLN A 172 2.87 -11.01 4.65
CA GLN A 172 1.78 -10.63 5.56
C GLN A 172 0.42 -11.18 5.15
N ASN A 173 0.32 -12.08 4.16
CA ASN A 173 -0.98 -12.58 3.70
C ASN A 173 -1.51 -13.67 4.64
N PRO A 174 -2.49 -13.37 5.54
CA PRO A 174 -3.08 -14.39 6.40
C PRO A 174 -3.89 -15.42 5.61
N LEU A 175 -4.21 -15.16 4.33
CA LEU A 175 -4.91 -16.13 3.48
C LEU A 175 -4.00 -17.32 3.10
N ASN A 176 -2.68 -17.17 3.13
CA ASN A 176 -1.75 -18.26 2.85
C ASN A 176 -1.80 -19.36 3.93
N GLU A 177 -2.20 -19.00 5.14
CA GLU A 177 -2.35 -19.93 6.27
C GLU A 177 -3.71 -20.64 6.25
N LEU A 178 -4.67 -20.16 5.46
CA LEU A 178 -6.00 -20.76 5.38
C LEU A 178 -6.01 -21.94 4.40
N PRO A 179 -6.76 -23.02 4.70
CA PRO A 179 -6.94 -24.15 3.80
C PRO A 179 -7.88 -23.78 2.65
N ALA A 180 -7.46 -22.88 1.77
CA ALA A 180 -8.24 -22.42 0.62
C ALA A 180 -7.33 -22.07 -0.57
N ASP A 181 -7.89 -22.15 -1.78
CA ASP A 181 -7.30 -21.66 -3.01
C ASP A 181 -7.95 -20.35 -3.43
N LEU A 182 -7.14 -19.31 -3.66
CA LEU A 182 -7.61 -18.04 -4.21
C LEU A 182 -8.06 -18.22 -5.66
N LYS A 183 -9.31 -17.86 -5.95
CA LYS A 183 -9.91 -17.96 -7.29
C LYS A 183 -9.90 -16.64 -8.03
N ALA A 184 -10.34 -15.58 -7.36
CA ALA A 184 -10.47 -14.27 -7.96
C ALA A 184 -10.34 -13.17 -6.90
N VAL A 185 -9.81 -12.03 -7.33
CA VAL A 185 -9.87 -10.77 -6.60
C VAL A 185 -10.35 -9.72 -7.58
N GLU A 186 -11.52 -9.16 -7.33
CA GLU A 186 -12.20 -8.20 -8.19
C GLU A 186 -12.30 -6.84 -7.50
N PHE A 187 -11.99 -5.77 -8.21
CA PHE A 187 -12.08 -4.39 -7.71
C PHE A 187 -13.08 -3.62 -8.56
N ILE A 188 -14.29 -3.45 -8.05
CA ILE A 188 -15.42 -2.90 -8.78
C ILE A 188 -16.21 -1.97 -7.85
N ASN A 189 -16.64 -0.80 -8.34
CA ASN A 189 -17.53 0.10 -7.59
C ASN A 189 -17.02 0.46 -6.18
N LYS A 190 -15.72 0.74 -6.03
CA LYS A 190 -15.05 1.01 -4.75
C LYS A 190 -15.10 -0.14 -3.73
N GLN A 191 -15.25 -1.37 -4.20
CA GLN A 191 -15.26 -2.56 -3.37
C GLN A 191 -14.23 -3.56 -3.88
N VAL A 192 -13.67 -4.33 -2.95
CA VAL A 192 -12.87 -5.51 -3.26
C VAL A 192 -13.65 -6.76 -2.91
N THR A 193 -13.78 -7.67 -3.87
CA THR A 193 -14.38 -8.99 -3.67
C THR A 193 -13.30 -10.04 -3.84
N ILE A 194 -13.05 -10.80 -2.78
CA ILE A 194 -12.11 -11.92 -2.75
C ILE A 194 -12.93 -13.20 -2.80
N ARG A 195 -12.70 -14.06 -3.80
CA ARG A 195 -13.32 -15.38 -3.91
C ARG A 195 -12.27 -16.47 -3.70
N VAL A 196 -12.56 -17.40 -2.82
CA VAL A 196 -11.70 -18.55 -2.53
C VAL A 196 -12.52 -19.84 -2.58
N THR A 197 -11.84 -20.95 -2.85
CA THR A 197 -12.41 -22.29 -2.74
C THR A 197 -11.72 -23.04 -1.61
N THR A 198 -12.47 -23.58 -0.66
CA THR A 198 -11.89 -24.32 0.47
C THR A 198 -11.21 -25.62 0.01
N LYS A 199 -10.09 -25.97 0.65
CA LYS A 199 -9.44 -27.28 0.52
C LYS A 199 -10.01 -28.21 1.59
N PRO A 200 -10.43 -29.43 1.24
CA PRO A 200 -10.75 -30.45 2.23
C PRO A 200 -9.52 -30.66 3.13
N GLY A 201 -9.69 -30.64 4.46
CA GLY A 201 -8.60 -31.00 5.36
C GLY A 201 -8.14 -32.43 5.08
N ASN A 202 -6.82 -32.64 4.96
CA ASN A 202 -6.23 -33.98 4.90
C ASN A 202 -6.67 -34.78 6.13
#